data_AF-A0A2D5Z5V0-F1
#
_entry.id   AF-A0A2D5Z5V0-F1
#
_cell.length_a   1.000
_cell.length_b   1.000
_cell.length_c   1.000
_cell.angle_alpha   90.00
_cell.angle_beta   90.00
_cell.angle_gamma   90.00
#
_symmetry.space_group_name_H-M   'P 1'
#
loop_
_entity.id
_entity.type
_entity.pdbx_description
1 polymer ?
#
loop_
_entity_poly.entity_id
_entity_poly.type
_entity_poly.pdbx_seq_one_letter_code
_entity_poly.pdbx_strand_id
1 'polypeptide(L)'
;MSRSAACDRCLSASEQHLEDGRISRAYRLLRMANRNAVTAEHKAKSRELGGRIQETATQMLDEADRQYEQAQYTEALRAYQTVASLKKMKVGRKARRRINTARKDPARRAHVFESRAARRFEKVEALQSRLSRSCQEDPNPSAEFDAEMALATLEGDTDDCSGCEDCRAWAELSPAQRETRILADRIEMVWILDDIVRRFDDTPTGRKSARILQSMLADERTADEADRIFVEEQARRLYKLGAAYRQSGIDEKAAEQFRKIRNHFDGTEWAEKVTRELDADPALAALVANADAGEPIMAYSEKIRKTTRSIRTVAPEPVAMSRLEPEPESDEPESDEPAAPSPRSVGHEGLVRLIGPELVNGAGQTVAAATLAKNRFVLLYYTASWCVPCHALTPQLKRFYKENQAEGRFEVVMVSGDATEQDMFRYMAHHQMPWVAIPMHRIDSSGLMNRFEMETFPHLVLLDGHGRVVANSVVDGRTVGPDRVLSDLKDRIQPERSSSSGDSGPRMDTDERGAG
;
A
#
# COMPACT_ATOMS: atom_id res chain seq x y z
N MET A 1 29.02 -13.55 14.84
CA MET A 1 29.56 -12.44 14.02
C MET A 1 29.46 -11.14 14.82
N SER A 2 30.57 -10.43 15.05
CA SER A 2 30.54 -9.19 15.86
C SER A 2 29.82 -8.05 15.14
N ARG A 3 29.28 -7.07 15.88
CA ARG A 3 28.65 -5.87 15.30
C ARG A 3 29.62 -5.08 14.41
N SER A 4 30.89 -5.00 14.80
CA SER A 4 31.96 -4.40 13.99
C SER A 4 32.09 -5.10 12.64
N ALA A 5 32.34 -6.42 12.63
CA ALA A 5 32.48 -7.16 11.39
C ALA A 5 31.22 -7.09 10.52
N ALA A 6 30.04 -7.05 11.14
CA ALA A 6 28.76 -6.88 10.42
C ALA A 6 28.68 -5.50 9.75
N CYS A 7 29.18 -4.45 10.40
CA CYS A 7 29.26 -3.11 9.83
C CYS A 7 30.22 -3.07 8.64
N ASP A 8 31.44 -3.60 8.80
CA ASP A 8 32.47 -3.62 7.76
C ASP A 8 31.99 -4.31 6.49
N ARG A 9 31.44 -5.53 6.60
CA ARG A 9 30.88 -6.24 5.44
C ARG A 9 29.75 -5.46 4.77
N CYS A 10 28.88 -4.81 5.54
CA CYS A 10 27.80 -4.00 4.96
C CYS A 10 28.32 -2.75 4.24
N LEU A 11 29.39 -2.14 4.73
CA LEU A 11 30.01 -0.98 4.09
C LEU A 11 30.69 -1.38 2.77
N SER A 12 31.54 -2.40 2.79
CA SER A 12 32.21 -2.89 1.57
C SER A 12 31.21 -3.37 0.51
N ALA A 13 30.20 -4.15 0.90
CA ALA A 13 29.17 -4.57 -0.04
C ALA A 13 28.33 -3.39 -0.56
N SER A 14 28.06 -2.39 0.29
CA SER A 14 27.35 -1.18 -0.13
C SER A 14 28.14 -0.36 -1.16
N GLU A 15 29.46 -0.32 -1.04
CA GLU A 15 30.36 0.35 -1.96
C GLU A 15 30.41 -0.35 -3.32
N GLN A 16 30.63 -1.67 -3.33
CA GLN A 16 30.60 -2.47 -4.57
C GLN A 16 29.26 -2.30 -5.31
N HIS A 17 28.14 -2.40 -4.59
CA HIS A 17 26.83 -2.21 -5.21
C HIS A 17 26.59 -0.79 -5.73
N LEU A 18 27.27 0.22 -5.20
CA LEU A 18 27.18 1.57 -5.75
C LEU A 18 27.97 1.66 -7.07
N GLU A 19 29.14 1.05 -7.13
CA GLU A 19 29.99 0.97 -8.33
C GLU A 19 29.32 0.20 -9.46
N ASP A 20 28.59 -0.88 -9.13
CA ASP A 20 27.79 -1.64 -10.09
C ASP A 20 26.49 -0.93 -10.53
N GLY A 21 26.27 0.34 -10.14
CA GLY A 21 25.04 1.09 -10.43
C GLY A 21 23.79 0.61 -9.66
N ARG A 22 23.92 -0.34 -8.74
CA ARG A 22 22.83 -0.94 -7.94
C ARG A 22 22.48 -0.09 -6.72
N ILE A 23 22.17 1.20 -6.93
CA ILE A 23 22.01 2.22 -5.89
C ILE A 23 20.98 1.87 -4.79
N SER A 24 19.88 1.19 -5.15
CA SER A 24 18.85 0.77 -4.19
C SER A 24 19.36 -0.31 -3.22
N ARG A 25 20.31 -1.13 -3.67
CA ARG A 25 20.95 -2.18 -2.86
C ARG A 25 22.04 -1.58 -1.98
N ALA A 26 22.88 -0.72 -2.55
CA ALA A 26 23.85 0.08 -1.80
C ALA A 26 23.19 0.81 -0.62
N TYR A 27 22.15 1.60 -0.87
CA TYR A 27 21.43 2.31 0.20
C TYR A 27 20.85 1.41 1.31
N ARG A 28 20.35 0.22 0.97
CA ARG A 28 19.85 -0.74 1.98
C ARG A 28 20.97 -1.24 2.88
N LEU A 29 22.12 -1.58 2.30
CA LEU A 29 23.29 -2.08 3.03
C LEU A 29 23.93 -0.97 3.89
N LEU A 30 24.03 0.26 3.38
CA LEU A 30 24.44 1.41 4.18
C LEU A 30 23.54 1.61 5.41
N ARG A 31 22.22 1.41 5.31
CA ARG A 31 21.33 1.48 6.48
C ARG A 31 21.54 0.32 7.46
N MET A 32 21.93 -0.85 6.98
CA MET A 32 22.32 -1.97 7.84
C MET A 32 23.64 -1.68 8.54
N ALA A 33 24.63 -1.14 7.83
CA ALA A 33 25.91 -0.69 8.38
C ALA A 33 25.69 0.34 9.51
N ASN A 34 24.88 1.37 9.28
CA ASN A 34 24.58 2.40 10.27
C ASN A 34 23.96 1.86 11.57
N ARG A 35 23.17 0.77 11.51
CA ARG A 35 22.62 0.13 12.73
C ARG A 35 23.67 -0.64 13.52
N ASN A 36 24.74 -1.06 12.86
CA ASN A 36 25.84 -1.83 13.43
C ASN A 36 27.10 -0.99 13.68
N ALA A 37 27.07 0.31 13.36
CA ALA A 37 28.21 1.21 13.46
C ALA A 37 28.57 1.48 14.93
N VAL A 38 29.72 0.96 15.35
CA VAL A 38 30.19 1.02 16.75
C VAL A 38 31.44 1.88 16.96
N THR A 39 32.13 2.28 15.89
CA THR A 39 33.36 3.11 15.96
C THR A 39 33.17 4.46 15.26
N ALA A 40 34.05 5.42 15.55
CA ALA A 40 34.09 6.70 14.84
C ALA A 40 34.42 6.51 13.35
N GLU A 41 35.27 5.55 13.03
CA GLU A 41 35.64 5.18 11.66
C GLU A 41 34.44 4.65 10.87
N HIS A 42 33.65 3.72 11.43
CA HIS A 42 32.41 3.24 10.79
C HIS A 42 31.46 4.40 10.46
N LYS A 43 31.32 5.36 11.39
CA LYS A 43 30.48 6.54 11.20
C LYS A 43 31.05 7.50 10.16
N ALA A 44 32.36 7.58 10.00
CA ALA A 44 33.01 8.38 8.96
C ALA A 44 32.78 7.76 7.57
N LYS A 45 33.11 6.47 7.40
CA LYS A 45 32.87 5.71 6.16
C LYS A 45 31.39 5.71 5.74
N SER A 46 30.48 5.55 6.70
CA SER A 46 29.03 5.61 6.44
C SER A 46 28.58 6.99 5.94
N ARG A 47 29.17 8.09 6.45
CA ARG A 47 28.86 9.45 6.00
C ARG A 47 29.36 9.70 4.59
N GLU A 48 30.60 9.30 4.31
CA GLU A 48 31.21 9.40 2.99
C GLU A 48 30.42 8.62 1.93
N LEU A 49 30.15 7.34 2.18
CA LEU A 49 29.36 6.49 1.28
C LEU A 49 27.92 7.02 1.12
N GLY A 50 27.33 7.56 2.18
CA GLY A 50 26.04 8.24 2.12
C GLY A 50 26.06 9.48 1.22
N GLY A 51 27.17 10.21 1.19
CA GLY A 51 27.43 11.33 0.28
C GLY A 51 27.48 10.87 -1.17
N ARG A 52 28.30 9.85 -1.48
CA ARG A 52 28.39 9.27 -2.84
C ARG A 52 27.04 8.77 -3.34
N ILE A 53 26.28 8.03 -2.52
CA ILE A 53 24.92 7.58 -2.89
C ILE A 53 24.00 8.78 -3.15
N GLN A 54 24.10 9.85 -2.36
CA GLN A 54 23.28 11.06 -2.54
C GLN A 54 23.62 11.74 -3.87
N GLU A 55 24.89 11.82 -4.23
CA GLU A 55 25.37 12.39 -5.48
C GLU A 55 24.91 11.58 -6.69
N THR A 56 25.20 10.28 -6.73
CA THR A 56 24.76 9.38 -7.82
C THR A 56 23.24 9.41 -7.99
N ALA A 57 22.48 9.37 -6.89
CA ALA A 57 21.02 9.46 -6.96
C ALA A 57 20.52 10.80 -7.51
N THR A 58 21.28 11.88 -7.31
CA THR A 58 20.94 13.21 -7.82
C THR A 58 21.21 13.26 -9.33
N GLN A 59 22.36 12.76 -9.79
CA GLN A 59 22.66 12.63 -11.22
C GLN A 59 21.62 11.77 -11.96
N MET A 60 21.22 10.63 -11.37
CA MET A 60 20.14 9.79 -11.92
C MET A 60 18.79 10.53 -12.00
N LEU A 61 18.49 11.37 -11.00
CA LEU A 61 17.25 12.15 -10.98
C LEU A 61 17.28 13.25 -12.05
N ASP A 62 18.42 13.89 -12.26
CA ASP A 62 18.59 14.96 -13.27
C ASP A 62 18.54 14.39 -14.70
N GLU A 63 19.12 13.21 -14.94
CA GLU A 63 18.93 12.48 -16.21
C GLU A 63 17.47 12.08 -16.43
N ALA A 64 16.81 11.55 -15.39
CA ALA A 64 15.40 11.20 -15.48
C ALA A 64 14.50 12.42 -15.77
N ASP A 65 14.83 13.58 -15.21
CA ASP A 65 14.14 14.84 -15.53
C ASP A 65 14.32 15.21 -17.01
N ARG A 66 15.53 15.05 -17.60
CA ARG A 66 15.77 15.25 -19.05
C ARG A 66 14.99 14.27 -19.92
N GLN A 67 14.99 12.98 -19.58
CA GLN A 67 14.20 11.96 -20.28
C GLN A 67 12.70 12.28 -20.24
N TYR A 68 12.22 12.77 -19.09
CA TYR A 68 10.84 13.18 -18.92
C TYR A 68 10.46 14.37 -19.82
N GLU A 69 11.37 15.33 -19.99
CA GLU A 69 11.21 16.46 -20.92
C GLU A 69 11.20 16.02 -22.39
N GLN A 70 11.95 14.97 -22.72
CA GLN A 70 11.98 14.34 -24.05
C GLN A 70 10.81 13.37 -24.31
N ALA A 71 9.79 13.36 -23.45
CA ALA A 71 8.64 12.45 -23.50
C ALA A 71 8.98 10.94 -23.40
N GLN A 72 10.18 10.60 -22.91
CA GLN A 72 10.59 9.23 -22.56
C GLN A 72 10.07 8.89 -21.15
N TYR A 73 8.73 8.89 -21.00
CA TYR A 73 8.08 8.84 -19.70
C TYR A 73 8.33 7.53 -18.95
N THR A 74 8.42 6.40 -19.65
CA THR A 74 8.62 5.09 -19.03
C THR A 74 10.01 5.00 -18.41
N GLU A 75 11.05 5.39 -19.13
CA GLU A 75 12.45 5.42 -18.72
C GLU A 75 12.64 6.37 -17.53
N ALA A 76 12.13 7.59 -17.66
CA ALA A 76 12.16 8.59 -16.58
C ALA A 76 11.45 8.08 -15.31
N LEU A 77 10.28 7.45 -15.46
CA LEU A 77 9.53 6.92 -14.32
C LEU A 77 10.20 5.71 -13.66
N ARG A 78 10.88 4.85 -14.42
CA ARG A 78 11.71 3.77 -13.86
C ARG A 78 12.86 4.35 -13.03
N ALA A 79 13.56 5.34 -13.55
CA ALA A 79 14.65 6.02 -12.83
C ALA A 79 14.12 6.73 -11.57
N TYR A 80 12.99 7.45 -11.65
CA TYR A 80 12.36 8.03 -10.47
C TYR A 80 11.98 6.97 -9.43
N GLN A 81 11.48 5.80 -9.82
CA GLN A 81 11.14 4.72 -8.88
C GLN A 81 12.37 4.14 -8.16
N THR A 82 13.49 4.02 -8.87
CA THR A 82 14.77 3.58 -8.30
C THR A 82 15.26 4.57 -7.25
N VAL A 83 15.31 5.86 -7.59
CA VAL A 83 15.71 6.94 -6.67
C VAL A 83 14.71 7.09 -5.52
N ALA A 84 13.41 6.92 -5.78
CA ALA A 84 12.35 6.94 -4.77
C ALA A 84 12.46 5.82 -3.72
N SER A 85 13.24 4.77 -3.96
CA SER A 85 13.48 3.71 -2.95
C SER A 85 14.38 4.18 -1.79
N LEU A 86 15.12 5.29 -1.97
CA LEU A 86 16.00 5.91 -0.98
C LEU A 86 15.17 6.70 0.05
N LYS A 87 14.38 5.99 0.88
CA LYS A 87 13.30 6.55 1.70
C LYS A 87 13.70 7.71 2.62
N LYS A 88 14.91 7.71 3.18
CA LYS A 88 15.40 8.70 4.16
C LYS A 88 16.22 9.83 3.54
N MET A 89 16.48 9.79 2.24
CA MET A 89 17.30 10.80 1.55
C MET A 89 16.42 11.90 0.93
N LYS A 90 16.97 13.13 0.81
CA LYS A 90 16.26 14.27 0.22
C LYS A 90 15.93 14.00 -1.25
N VAL A 91 16.88 13.43 -2.01
CA VAL A 91 16.69 13.07 -3.42
C VAL A 91 15.60 12.02 -3.62
N GLY A 92 15.51 11.01 -2.75
CA GLY A 92 14.42 10.04 -2.79
C GLY A 92 13.04 10.66 -2.54
N ARG A 93 12.96 11.71 -1.71
CA ARG A 93 11.71 12.50 -1.56
C ARG A 93 11.38 13.29 -2.83
N LYS A 94 12.37 13.88 -3.50
CA LYS A 94 12.18 14.59 -4.78
C LYS A 94 11.65 13.65 -5.86
N ALA A 95 12.28 12.49 -6.05
CA ALA A 95 11.84 11.50 -7.03
C ALA A 95 10.40 11.03 -6.81
N ARG A 96 10.00 10.80 -5.54
CA ARG A 96 8.59 10.48 -5.20
C ARG A 96 7.62 11.59 -5.61
N ARG A 97 8.01 12.87 -5.47
CA ARG A 97 7.18 13.99 -5.93
C ARG A 97 7.02 13.97 -7.46
N ARG A 98 8.07 13.64 -8.22
CA ARG A 98 7.98 13.50 -9.68
C ARG A 98 7.03 12.38 -10.10
N ILE A 99 7.13 11.19 -9.49
CA ILE A 99 6.18 10.08 -9.71
C ILE A 99 4.75 10.52 -9.40
N ASN A 100 4.54 11.19 -8.26
CA ASN A 100 3.21 11.66 -7.87
C ASN A 100 2.67 12.71 -8.85
N THR A 101 3.54 13.56 -9.40
CA THR A 101 3.18 14.56 -10.42
C THR A 101 2.74 13.86 -11.70
N ALA A 102 3.54 12.90 -12.19
CA ALA A 102 3.20 12.10 -13.36
C ALA A 102 1.93 11.27 -13.20
N ARG A 103 1.59 10.85 -11.97
CA ARG A 103 0.36 10.10 -11.69
C ARG A 103 -0.91 10.93 -11.84
N LYS A 104 -0.83 12.24 -11.56
CA LYS A 104 -1.96 13.16 -11.63
C LYS A 104 -2.36 13.45 -13.07
N ASP A 105 -1.37 13.56 -13.95
CA ASP A 105 -1.57 13.74 -15.38
C ASP A 105 -2.19 12.48 -16.01
N PRO A 106 -3.43 12.55 -16.54
CA PRO A 106 -4.10 11.39 -17.15
C PRO A 106 -3.31 10.76 -18.30
N ALA A 107 -2.61 11.56 -19.12
CA ALA A 107 -1.82 11.07 -20.23
C ALA A 107 -0.56 10.31 -19.77
N ARG A 108 -0.04 10.65 -18.58
CA ARG A 108 1.19 10.06 -18.04
C ARG A 108 0.93 8.98 -16.98
N ARG A 109 -0.30 8.90 -16.47
CA ARG A 109 -0.73 7.93 -15.47
C ARG A 109 -0.55 6.48 -15.93
N ALA A 110 -0.82 6.20 -17.21
CA ALA A 110 -0.57 4.90 -17.83
C ALA A 110 0.91 4.50 -17.70
N HIS A 111 1.84 5.40 -18.04
CA HIS A 111 3.28 5.17 -17.89
C HIS A 111 3.73 4.96 -16.43
N VAL A 112 3.03 5.53 -15.44
CA VAL A 112 3.31 5.26 -14.01
C VAL A 112 2.94 3.82 -13.65
N PHE A 113 1.82 3.31 -14.17
CA PHE A 113 1.41 1.93 -13.95
C PHE A 113 2.29 0.95 -14.72
N GLU A 114 2.56 1.24 -15.99
CA GLU A 114 3.46 0.47 -16.84
C GLU A 114 4.87 0.40 -16.25
N SER A 115 5.46 1.50 -15.80
CA SER A 115 6.80 1.48 -15.18
C SER A 115 6.84 0.66 -13.88
N ARG A 116 5.75 0.63 -13.09
CA ARG A 116 5.65 -0.22 -11.88
C ARG A 116 5.51 -1.69 -12.22
N ALA A 117 4.69 -2.00 -13.22
CA ALA A 117 4.50 -3.35 -13.70
C ALA A 117 5.79 -3.86 -14.36
N ALA A 118 6.43 -3.04 -15.20
CA ALA A 118 7.73 -3.29 -15.82
C ALA A 118 8.80 -3.62 -14.78
N ARG A 119 8.95 -2.82 -13.71
CA ARG A 119 9.93 -3.12 -12.65
C ARG A 119 9.69 -4.46 -11.95
N ARG A 120 8.43 -4.89 -11.82
CA ARG A 120 8.10 -6.20 -11.27
C ARG A 120 8.34 -7.30 -12.29
N PHE A 121 8.10 -7.02 -13.56
CA PHE A 121 8.43 -7.89 -14.69
C PHE A 121 9.92 -8.06 -14.90
N GLU A 122 10.76 -7.03 -14.73
CA GLU A 122 12.22 -7.13 -14.73
C GLU A 122 12.70 -8.13 -13.68
N LYS A 123 11.98 -8.26 -12.55
CA LYS A 123 12.25 -9.29 -11.55
C LYS A 123 11.84 -10.69 -12.05
N VAL A 124 10.73 -10.80 -12.77
CA VAL A 124 10.31 -12.05 -13.43
C VAL A 124 11.37 -12.44 -14.47
N GLU A 125 11.82 -11.52 -15.32
CA GLU A 125 12.87 -11.73 -16.31
C GLU A 125 14.19 -12.10 -15.65
N ALA A 126 14.61 -11.41 -14.59
CA ALA A 126 15.82 -11.78 -13.85
C ALA A 126 15.72 -13.18 -13.22
N LEU A 127 14.54 -13.61 -12.75
CA LEU A 127 14.30 -14.97 -12.28
C LEU A 127 14.34 -15.97 -13.45
N GLN A 128 13.74 -15.63 -14.60
CA GLN A 128 13.81 -16.44 -15.81
C GLN A 128 15.24 -16.60 -16.32
N SER A 129 16.01 -15.52 -16.43
CA SER A 129 17.42 -15.58 -16.82
C SER A 129 18.26 -16.39 -15.84
N ARG A 130 17.90 -16.43 -14.55
CA ARG A 130 18.55 -17.33 -13.58
C ARG A 130 18.19 -18.79 -13.84
N LEU A 131 16.92 -19.08 -14.15
CA LEU A 131 16.44 -20.41 -14.50
C LEU A 131 17.08 -20.90 -15.82
N SER A 132 17.07 -20.10 -16.88
CA SER A 132 17.67 -20.47 -18.17
C SER A 132 19.19 -20.68 -18.08
N ARG A 133 19.91 -19.85 -17.32
CA ARG A 133 21.34 -20.08 -17.04
C ARG A 133 21.59 -21.36 -16.26
N SER A 134 20.68 -21.73 -15.37
CA SER A 134 20.72 -23.00 -14.65
C SER A 134 20.44 -24.22 -15.56
N CYS A 135 19.73 -24.05 -16.69
CA CYS A 135 19.37 -25.14 -17.59
C CYS A 135 20.43 -25.41 -18.68
N GLN A 136 21.31 -24.44 -18.99
CA GLN A 136 22.35 -24.59 -20.02
C GLN A 136 23.54 -25.49 -19.60
N GLU A 137 23.60 -25.95 -18.35
CA GLU A 137 24.72 -26.74 -17.82
C GLU A 137 24.38 -28.23 -17.53
N ASP A 138 23.16 -28.72 -17.86
CA ASP A 138 22.76 -30.11 -17.61
C ASP A 138 21.98 -30.72 -18.81
N PRO A 139 22.55 -31.62 -19.62
CA PRO A 139 21.87 -32.24 -20.76
C PRO A 139 21.14 -33.51 -20.31
N ASN A 140 20.02 -33.39 -19.61
CA ASN A 140 19.07 -34.51 -19.49
C ASN A 140 17.62 -34.03 -19.25
N PRO A 141 16.83 -33.78 -20.31
CA PRO A 141 15.44 -33.34 -20.20
C PRO A 141 14.50 -34.55 -20.34
N SER A 142 13.86 -34.97 -19.24
CA SER A 142 12.68 -35.83 -19.35
C SER A 142 11.42 -34.96 -19.30
N ALA A 143 10.97 -34.60 -20.51
CA ALA A 143 9.61 -34.26 -20.95
C ALA A 143 8.91 -32.99 -20.41
N GLU A 144 8.42 -32.20 -21.38
CA GLU A 144 7.57 -30.98 -21.30
C GLU A 144 8.25 -29.64 -21.01
N PHE A 145 9.30 -29.32 -21.79
CA PHE A 145 9.91 -28.00 -21.84
C PHE A 145 9.76 -27.34 -23.23
N ASP A 146 8.53 -27.10 -23.69
CA ASP A 146 8.21 -26.36 -24.92
C ASP A 146 7.71 -24.93 -24.65
N ALA A 147 8.40 -24.21 -23.75
CA ALA A 147 8.19 -22.76 -23.58
C ALA A 147 9.48 -21.94 -23.77
N GLU A 148 10.60 -22.59 -24.09
CA GLU A 148 11.92 -21.97 -24.19
C GLU A 148 12.21 -21.31 -25.57
N MET A 149 11.31 -21.44 -26.55
CA MET A 149 11.54 -20.87 -27.88
C MET A 149 10.70 -19.61 -28.19
N ALA A 150 9.77 -19.21 -27.32
CA ALA A 150 8.86 -18.07 -27.58
C ALA A 150 9.25 -16.75 -26.89
N LEU A 151 10.25 -16.76 -26.00
CA LEU A 151 10.78 -15.55 -25.35
C LEU A 151 12.24 -15.24 -25.72
N ALA A 152 12.92 -16.16 -26.40
CA ALA A 152 14.28 -16.01 -26.91
C ALA A 152 14.41 -15.06 -28.13
N THR A 153 13.35 -14.35 -28.52
CA THR A 153 13.37 -13.42 -29.66
C THR A 153 13.24 -11.94 -29.24
N LEU A 154 13.32 -11.61 -27.94
CA LEU A 154 13.02 -10.24 -27.52
C LEU A 154 14.06 -9.43 -26.77
N GLU A 155 15.22 -9.95 -26.38
CA GLU A 155 16.34 -9.07 -26.01
C GLU A 155 17.62 -9.91 -25.95
N GLY A 156 18.45 -9.76 -26.98
CA GLY A 156 19.76 -10.41 -27.04
C GLY A 156 20.71 -9.79 -26.02
N ASP A 157 21.40 -10.67 -25.30
CA ASP A 157 22.79 -10.50 -24.88
C ASP A 157 23.21 -11.79 -24.16
N THR A 158 24.05 -12.58 -24.82
CA THR A 158 24.71 -13.76 -24.24
C THR A 158 26.18 -13.42 -24.04
N ASP A 159 26.54 -12.96 -22.85
CA ASP A 159 27.94 -12.90 -22.42
C ASP A 159 28.23 -13.97 -21.36
N ASP A 160 29.37 -14.62 -21.58
CA ASP A 160 30.00 -15.74 -20.89
C ASP A 160 29.80 -15.76 -19.36
N CYS A 161 29.03 -16.74 -18.87
CA CYS A 161 28.54 -16.81 -17.50
C CYS A 161 29.37 -17.76 -16.59
N SER A 162 30.46 -18.33 -17.08
CA SER A 162 31.21 -19.41 -16.41
C SER A 162 32.00 -19.00 -15.15
N GLY A 163 32.13 -17.68 -14.86
CA GLY A 163 32.97 -17.16 -13.77
C GLY A 163 32.27 -16.47 -12.60
N CYS A 164 30.95 -16.23 -12.65
CA CYS A 164 30.28 -15.39 -11.66
C CYS A 164 30.07 -16.10 -10.30
N GLU A 165 30.00 -15.33 -9.21
CA GLU A 165 29.81 -15.83 -7.84
C GLU A 165 28.52 -16.65 -7.70
N ASP A 166 27.47 -16.27 -8.45
CA ASP A 166 26.19 -16.99 -8.47
C ASP A 166 26.31 -18.37 -9.16
N CYS A 167 27.09 -18.50 -10.25
CA CYS A 167 27.34 -19.79 -10.91
C CYS A 167 28.21 -20.71 -10.06
N ARG A 168 29.19 -20.17 -9.33
CA ARG A 168 29.99 -20.96 -8.37
C ARG A 168 29.14 -21.48 -7.21
N ALA A 169 28.30 -20.63 -6.63
CA ALA A 169 27.36 -21.03 -5.58
C ALA A 169 26.33 -22.06 -6.09
N TRP A 170 25.96 -22.01 -7.37
CA TRP A 170 25.06 -22.99 -8.01
C TRP A 170 25.72 -24.36 -8.20
N ALA A 171 26.98 -24.39 -8.66
CA ALA A 171 27.74 -25.61 -8.87
C ALA A 171 27.93 -26.42 -7.59
N GLU A 172 28.04 -25.76 -6.43
CA GLU A 172 28.18 -26.39 -5.11
C GLU A 172 26.89 -27.06 -4.59
N LEU A 173 25.73 -26.79 -5.20
CA LEU A 173 24.45 -27.40 -4.79
C LEU A 173 24.31 -28.83 -5.31
N SER A 174 23.71 -29.70 -4.51
CA SER A 174 23.29 -31.03 -4.94
C SER A 174 22.11 -30.97 -5.93
N PRO A 175 21.86 -32.01 -6.73
CA PRO A 175 20.73 -32.05 -7.66
C PRO A 175 19.37 -31.72 -6.99
N ALA A 176 19.11 -32.28 -5.81
CA ALA A 176 17.89 -32.01 -5.05
C ALA A 176 17.79 -30.55 -4.57
N GLN A 177 18.92 -29.93 -4.21
CA GLN A 177 18.97 -28.52 -3.82
C GLN A 177 18.72 -27.59 -5.02
N ARG A 178 19.27 -27.93 -6.19
CA ARG A 178 19.02 -27.20 -7.45
C ARG A 178 17.54 -27.29 -7.85
N GLU A 179 16.96 -28.48 -7.79
CA GLU A 179 15.56 -28.73 -8.08
C GLU A 179 14.62 -27.95 -7.13
N THR A 180 14.91 -27.96 -5.82
CA THR A 180 14.18 -27.17 -4.83
C THR A 180 14.30 -25.68 -5.12
N ARG A 181 15.47 -25.21 -5.55
CA ARG A 181 15.72 -23.82 -5.87
C ARG A 181 14.98 -23.37 -7.14
N ILE A 182 14.96 -24.20 -8.18
CA ILE A 182 14.18 -23.98 -9.40
C ILE A 182 12.69 -23.85 -9.06
N LEU A 183 12.16 -24.80 -8.28
CA LEU A 183 10.76 -24.76 -7.86
C LEU A 183 10.45 -23.50 -7.04
N ALA A 184 11.32 -23.11 -6.11
CA ALA A 184 11.15 -21.89 -5.33
C ALA A 184 11.12 -20.62 -6.21
N ASP A 185 12.03 -20.50 -7.19
CA ASP A 185 12.03 -19.38 -8.12
C ASP A 185 10.75 -19.35 -8.98
N ARG A 186 10.25 -20.51 -9.44
CA ARG A 186 8.96 -20.63 -10.16
C ARG A 186 7.78 -20.21 -9.30
N ILE A 187 7.71 -20.63 -8.04
CA ILE A 187 6.66 -20.22 -7.10
C ILE A 187 6.72 -18.70 -6.85
N GLU A 188 7.92 -18.14 -6.69
CA GLU A 188 8.08 -16.69 -6.53
C GLU A 188 7.57 -15.93 -7.76
N MET A 189 7.83 -16.42 -8.97
CA MET A 189 7.28 -15.87 -10.20
C MET A 189 5.75 -15.96 -10.23
N VAL A 190 5.14 -17.09 -9.85
CA VAL A 190 3.68 -17.25 -9.76
C VAL A 190 3.07 -16.14 -8.91
N TRP A 191 3.66 -15.84 -7.75
CA TRP A 191 3.14 -14.81 -6.85
C TRP A 191 3.33 -13.39 -7.36
N ILE A 192 4.46 -13.11 -8.01
CA ILE A 192 4.70 -11.81 -8.64
C ILE A 192 3.71 -11.59 -9.79
N LEU A 193 3.52 -12.60 -10.64
CA LEU A 193 2.59 -12.54 -11.77
C LEU A 193 1.15 -12.43 -11.29
N ASP A 194 0.72 -13.19 -10.28
CA ASP A 194 -0.60 -13.03 -9.66
C ASP A 194 -0.81 -11.61 -9.12
N ASP A 195 0.19 -11.02 -8.44
CA ASP A 195 0.10 -9.64 -7.97
C ASP A 195 0.04 -8.60 -9.10
N ILE A 196 0.68 -8.88 -10.24
CA ILE A 196 0.56 -8.03 -11.44
C ILE A 196 -0.85 -8.18 -12.04
N VAL A 197 -1.31 -9.42 -12.23
CA VAL A 197 -2.64 -9.73 -12.79
C VAL A 197 -3.74 -9.06 -11.97
N ARG A 198 -3.76 -9.22 -10.64
CA ARG A 198 -4.79 -8.64 -9.77
C ARG A 198 -4.80 -7.11 -9.72
N ARG A 199 -3.73 -6.44 -10.13
CA ARG A 199 -3.58 -4.98 -10.01
C ARG A 199 -3.63 -4.25 -11.35
N PHE A 200 -3.45 -4.96 -12.46
CA PHE A 200 -3.23 -4.39 -13.78
C PHE A 200 -3.88 -5.23 -14.89
N ASP A 201 -4.97 -5.94 -14.59
CA ASP A 201 -5.68 -6.85 -15.50
C ASP A 201 -6.15 -6.20 -16.81
N ASP A 202 -6.48 -4.92 -16.76
CA ASP A 202 -6.87 -4.07 -17.89
C ASP A 202 -5.69 -3.62 -18.80
N THR A 203 -4.44 -3.83 -18.36
CA THR A 203 -3.24 -3.40 -19.11
C THR A 203 -2.69 -4.49 -20.05
N PRO A 204 -1.95 -4.15 -21.12
CA PRO A 204 -1.22 -5.12 -21.94
C PRO A 204 -0.27 -6.00 -21.12
N THR A 205 0.38 -5.38 -20.13
CA THR A 205 1.33 -6.01 -19.21
C THR A 205 0.64 -7.04 -18.31
N GLY A 206 -0.52 -6.72 -17.73
CA GLY A 206 -1.31 -7.68 -16.93
C GLY A 206 -1.90 -8.81 -17.76
N ARG A 207 -2.34 -8.54 -18.99
CA ARG A 207 -2.76 -9.61 -19.93
C ARG A 207 -1.60 -10.53 -20.34
N LYS A 208 -0.39 -9.99 -20.51
CA LYS A 208 0.84 -10.80 -20.72
C LYS A 208 1.15 -11.62 -19.48
N SER A 209 1.06 -11.04 -18.27
CA SER A 209 1.25 -11.78 -17.01
C SER A 209 0.26 -12.92 -16.85
N ALA A 210 -1.01 -12.69 -17.16
CA ALA A 210 -2.06 -13.70 -17.03
C ALA A 210 -1.76 -14.93 -17.90
N ARG A 211 -1.26 -14.72 -19.12
CA ARG A 211 -0.86 -15.81 -20.04
C ARG A 211 0.32 -16.61 -19.49
N ILE A 212 1.37 -15.94 -19.01
CA ILE A 212 2.54 -16.60 -18.42
C ILE A 212 2.14 -17.35 -17.15
N LEU A 213 1.33 -16.73 -16.30
CA LEU A 213 0.84 -17.34 -15.07
C LEU A 213 0.01 -18.60 -15.35
N GLN A 214 -0.83 -18.59 -16.39
CA GLN A 214 -1.58 -19.77 -16.82
C GLN A 214 -0.68 -20.91 -17.28
N SER A 215 0.35 -20.63 -18.08
CA SER A 215 1.28 -21.68 -18.52
C SER A 215 2.08 -22.25 -17.35
N MET A 216 2.47 -21.40 -16.38
CA MET A 216 3.18 -21.86 -15.18
C MET A 216 2.31 -22.74 -14.27
N LEU A 217 1.02 -22.42 -14.15
CA LEU A 217 0.05 -23.21 -13.37
C LEU A 217 -0.51 -24.42 -14.15
N ALA A 218 -0.09 -24.63 -15.40
CA ALA A 218 -0.37 -25.86 -16.14
C ALA A 218 0.55 -27.01 -15.70
N ASP A 219 1.75 -26.70 -15.21
CA ASP A 219 2.62 -27.69 -14.56
C ASP A 219 2.04 -28.07 -13.19
N GLU A 220 1.61 -29.32 -13.06
CA GLU A 220 0.98 -29.87 -11.86
C GLU A 220 1.86 -29.72 -10.63
N ARG A 221 3.18 -29.94 -10.77
CA ARG A 221 4.10 -29.83 -9.63
C ARG A 221 4.20 -28.41 -9.08
N THR A 222 4.25 -27.42 -9.96
CA THR A 222 4.27 -26.00 -9.57
C THR A 222 2.93 -25.60 -8.96
N ALA A 223 1.82 -26.09 -9.50
CA ALA A 223 0.49 -25.83 -8.97
C ALA A 223 0.29 -26.43 -7.57
N ASP A 224 0.64 -27.71 -7.39
CA ASP A 224 0.53 -28.44 -6.13
C ASP A 224 1.40 -27.80 -5.05
N GLU A 225 2.62 -27.41 -5.38
CA GLU A 225 3.50 -26.72 -4.43
C GLU A 225 2.98 -25.32 -4.08
N ALA A 226 2.44 -24.58 -5.05
CA ALA A 226 1.82 -23.28 -4.79
C ALA A 226 0.59 -23.42 -3.87
N ASP A 227 -0.21 -24.46 -4.07
CA ASP A 227 -1.35 -24.80 -3.24
C ASP A 227 -0.91 -25.21 -1.83
N ARG A 228 0.09 -26.10 -1.72
CA ARG A 228 0.65 -26.52 -0.43
C ARG A 228 1.16 -25.33 0.38
N ILE A 229 1.98 -24.47 -0.22
CA ILE A 229 2.52 -23.28 0.47
C ILE A 229 1.39 -22.33 0.87
N PHE A 230 0.39 -22.14 0.00
CA PHE A 230 -0.76 -21.31 0.32
C PHE A 230 -1.56 -21.86 1.51
N VAL A 231 -1.89 -23.15 1.48
CA VAL A 231 -2.60 -23.88 2.54
C VAL A 231 -1.84 -23.74 3.86
N GLU A 232 -0.54 -24.02 3.87
CA GLU A 232 0.32 -23.90 5.05
C GLU A 232 0.33 -22.47 5.62
N GLU A 233 0.42 -21.46 4.76
CA GLU A 233 0.46 -20.06 5.16
C GLU A 233 -0.89 -19.55 5.70
N GLN A 234 -2.02 -19.99 5.11
CA GLN A 234 -3.34 -19.67 5.64
C GLN A 234 -3.57 -20.36 7.00
N ALA A 235 -3.23 -21.64 7.11
CA ALA A 235 -3.32 -22.39 8.37
C ALA A 235 -2.50 -21.70 9.47
N ARG A 236 -1.27 -21.28 9.16
CA ARG A 236 -0.41 -20.50 10.07
C ARG A 236 -1.06 -19.21 10.54
N ARG A 237 -1.71 -18.44 9.65
CA ARG A 237 -2.35 -17.17 9.99
C ARG A 237 -3.56 -17.38 10.89
N LEU A 238 -4.39 -18.35 10.56
CA LEU A 238 -5.54 -18.74 11.37
C LEU A 238 -5.07 -19.21 12.75
N TYR A 239 -4.00 -20.00 12.82
CA TYR A 239 -3.47 -20.50 14.08
C TYR A 239 -2.99 -19.37 14.97
N LYS A 240 -2.18 -18.44 14.42
CA LYS A 240 -1.72 -17.25 15.15
C LYS A 240 -2.88 -16.42 15.69
N LEU A 241 -3.93 -16.27 14.90
CA LEU A 241 -5.12 -15.52 15.30
C LEU A 241 -5.89 -16.25 16.41
N GLY A 242 -6.11 -17.56 16.26
CA GLY A 242 -6.76 -18.41 17.27
C GLY A 242 -6.01 -18.42 18.60
N ALA A 243 -4.69 -18.58 18.55
CA ALA A 243 -3.82 -18.52 19.72
C ALA A 243 -3.90 -17.14 20.41
N ALA A 244 -3.94 -16.04 19.64
CA ALA A 244 -4.10 -14.70 20.20
C ALA A 244 -5.47 -14.50 20.88
N TYR A 245 -6.55 -15.03 20.31
CA TYR A 245 -7.87 -15.02 20.95
C TYR A 245 -7.89 -15.82 22.26
N ARG A 246 -7.27 -17.00 22.26
CA ARG A 246 -7.15 -17.84 23.46
C ARG A 246 -6.36 -17.15 24.57
N GLN A 247 -5.22 -16.55 24.23
CA GLN A 247 -4.42 -15.74 25.17
C GLN A 247 -5.19 -14.55 25.75
N SER A 248 -6.21 -14.07 25.02
CA SER A 248 -7.09 -12.99 25.45
C SER A 248 -8.37 -13.46 26.15
N GLY A 249 -8.52 -14.76 26.40
CA GLY A 249 -9.70 -15.35 27.03
C GLY A 249 -10.97 -15.36 26.16
N ILE A 250 -10.82 -15.27 24.83
CA ILE A 250 -11.95 -15.25 23.87
C ILE A 250 -12.06 -16.63 23.20
N ASP A 251 -12.38 -17.65 24.00
CA ASP A 251 -12.27 -19.05 23.59
C ASP A 251 -13.21 -19.44 22.45
N GLU A 252 -14.38 -18.81 22.34
CA GLU A 252 -15.30 -19.03 21.20
C GLU A 252 -14.67 -18.63 19.86
N LYS A 253 -13.93 -17.51 19.82
CA LYS A 253 -13.24 -17.05 18.61
C LYS A 253 -11.99 -17.87 18.32
N ALA A 254 -11.30 -18.32 19.36
CA ALA A 254 -10.19 -19.25 19.23
C ALA A 254 -10.67 -20.58 18.62
N ALA A 255 -11.75 -21.14 19.18
CA ALA A 255 -12.41 -22.33 18.68
C ALA A 255 -12.85 -22.17 17.22
N GLU A 256 -13.37 -21.01 16.84
CA GLU A 256 -13.72 -20.74 15.44
C GLU A 256 -12.52 -20.85 14.48
N GLN A 257 -11.36 -20.27 14.83
CA GLN A 257 -10.19 -20.36 13.96
C GLN A 257 -9.62 -21.77 13.93
N PHE A 258 -9.55 -22.43 15.09
CA PHE A 258 -9.06 -23.81 15.21
C PHE A 258 -9.94 -24.81 14.47
N ARG A 259 -11.26 -24.58 14.43
CA ARG A 259 -12.19 -25.34 13.60
C ARG A 259 -11.89 -25.22 12.12
N LYS A 260 -11.66 -23.99 11.62
CA LYS A 260 -11.30 -23.77 10.20
C LYS A 260 -10.03 -24.52 9.83
N ILE A 261 -9.02 -24.50 10.72
CA ILE A 261 -7.77 -25.23 10.53
C ILE A 261 -8.04 -26.72 10.45
N ARG A 262 -8.76 -27.28 11.43
CA ARG A 262 -9.10 -28.72 11.47
C ARG A 262 -9.90 -29.18 10.24
N ASN A 263 -10.87 -28.38 9.80
CA ASN A 263 -11.79 -28.79 8.74
C ASN A 263 -11.24 -28.60 7.32
N HIS A 264 -10.30 -27.66 7.11
CA HIS A 264 -9.88 -27.26 5.76
C HIS A 264 -8.37 -27.33 5.52
N PHE A 265 -7.56 -27.62 6.53
CA PHE A 265 -6.10 -27.63 6.43
C PHE A 265 -5.50 -28.92 7.01
N ASP A 266 -6.19 -30.04 6.81
CA ASP A 266 -5.72 -31.35 7.23
C ASP A 266 -4.35 -31.68 6.61
N GLY A 267 -3.52 -32.42 7.35
CA GLY A 267 -2.14 -32.73 6.96
C GLY A 267 -1.12 -31.59 7.08
N THR A 268 -1.51 -30.39 7.53
CA THR A 268 -0.56 -29.30 7.85
C THR A 268 -0.02 -29.42 9.28
N GLU A 269 1.18 -28.89 9.54
CA GLU A 269 1.76 -28.85 10.89
C GLU A 269 0.85 -28.07 11.87
N TRP A 270 0.11 -27.09 11.34
CA TRP A 270 -0.81 -26.27 12.12
C TRP A 270 -2.08 -27.02 12.51
N ALA A 271 -2.59 -27.90 11.65
CA ALA A 271 -3.69 -28.79 12.02
C ALA A 271 -3.28 -29.74 13.14
N GLU A 272 -2.09 -30.35 13.06
CA GLU A 272 -1.58 -31.19 14.15
C GLU A 272 -1.40 -30.44 15.47
N LYS A 273 -0.92 -29.18 15.41
CA LYS A 273 -0.81 -28.31 16.59
C LYS A 273 -2.18 -28.04 17.21
N VAL A 274 -3.17 -27.72 16.37
CA VAL A 274 -4.55 -27.52 16.84
C VAL A 274 -5.08 -28.79 17.48
N THR A 275 -4.92 -29.96 16.85
CA THR A 275 -5.37 -31.24 17.42
C THR A 275 -4.79 -31.46 18.81
N ARG A 276 -3.47 -31.29 18.98
CA ARG A 276 -2.81 -31.40 20.29
C ARG A 276 -3.34 -30.40 21.32
N GLU A 277 -3.69 -29.19 20.90
CA GLU A 277 -4.28 -28.19 21.79
C GLU A 277 -5.71 -28.52 22.21
N LEU A 278 -6.50 -29.15 21.33
CA LEU A 278 -7.85 -29.59 21.63
C LEU A 278 -7.83 -30.84 22.52
N ASP A 279 -6.89 -31.76 22.31
CA ASP A 279 -6.70 -32.93 23.18
C ASP A 279 -6.33 -32.52 24.62
N ALA A 280 -5.57 -31.43 24.76
CA ALA A 280 -5.17 -30.89 26.04
C ALA A 280 -6.26 -30.05 26.74
N ASP A 281 -7.30 -29.64 26.02
CA ASP A 281 -8.36 -28.76 26.53
C ASP A 281 -9.76 -29.21 26.05
N PRO A 282 -10.41 -30.10 26.81
CA PRO A 282 -11.73 -30.63 26.46
C PRO A 282 -12.83 -29.56 26.35
N ALA A 283 -12.71 -28.43 27.06
CA ALA A 283 -13.67 -27.35 26.98
C ALA A 283 -13.55 -26.63 25.63
N LEU A 284 -12.33 -26.37 25.18
CA LEU A 284 -12.06 -25.83 23.85
C LEU A 284 -12.46 -26.82 22.75
N ALA A 285 -12.19 -28.12 22.94
CA ALA A 285 -12.61 -29.17 22.02
C ALA A 285 -14.15 -29.21 21.81
N ALA A 286 -14.92 -29.05 22.90
CA ALA A 286 -16.38 -28.97 22.84
C ALA A 286 -16.87 -27.76 22.03
N LEU A 287 -16.23 -26.59 22.21
CA LEU A 287 -16.54 -25.38 21.43
C LEU A 287 -16.24 -25.53 19.94
N VAL A 288 -15.20 -26.29 19.60
CA VAL A 288 -14.85 -26.59 18.20
C VAL A 288 -15.85 -27.56 17.57
N ALA A 289 -16.33 -28.56 18.33
CA ALA A 289 -17.25 -29.60 17.84
C ALA A 289 -18.66 -29.08 17.50
N ASN A 290 -19.15 -28.04 18.18
CA ASN A 290 -20.54 -27.60 18.11
C ASN A 290 -20.90 -26.64 16.95
N ALA A 291 -20.10 -26.55 15.88
CA ALA A 291 -20.43 -25.65 14.77
C ALA A 291 -20.30 -26.28 13.39
N ASP A 292 -21.11 -25.78 12.45
CA ASP A 292 -21.21 -26.27 11.08
C ASP A 292 -19.87 -26.23 10.34
N ALA A 293 -19.70 -27.20 9.43
CA ALA A 293 -18.42 -27.47 8.76
C ALA A 293 -17.88 -26.34 7.87
N GLY A 294 -18.68 -25.29 7.61
CA GLY A 294 -18.31 -24.20 6.72
C GLY A 294 -18.14 -24.64 5.26
N GLU A 295 -18.03 -23.69 4.34
CA GLU A 295 -17.74 -24.02 2.95
C GLU A 295 -16.28 -24.46 2.79
N PRO A 296 -16.01 -25.48 1.94
CA PRO A 296 -14.64 -25.92 1.66
C PRO A 296 -13.80 -24.81 1.01
N ILE A 297 -12.56 -24.69 1.45
CA ILE A 297 -11.61 -23.72 0.88
C ILE A 297 -11.14 -24.23 -0.48
N MET A 298 -11.44 -23.46 -1.53
CA MET A 298 -10.93 -23.68 -2.88
C MET A 298 -9.40 -23.63 -2.92
N ALA A 299 -8.77 -24.53 -3.69
CA ALA A 299 -7.34 -24.47 -4.00
C ALA A 299 -6.94 -23.10 -4.59
N TYR A 300 -5.74 -22.64 -4.24
CA TYR A 300 -5.24 -21.33 -4.63
C TYR A 300 -4.95 -21.25 -6.13
N SER A 301 -4.33 -22.28 -6.69
CA SER A 301 -4.08 -22.42 -8.12
C SER A 301 -5.38 -22.35 -8.91
N GLU A 302 -6.45 -23.01 -8.44
CA GLU A 302 -7.76 -23.00 -9.08
C GLU A 302 -8.42 -21.62 -9.02
N LYS A 303 -8.30 -20.93 -7.88
CA LYS A 303 -8.76 -19.53 -7.77
C LYS A 303 -8.05 -18.62 -8.78
N ILE A 304 -6.75 -18.78 -8.97
CA ILE A 304 -5.97 -18.01 -9.96
C ILE A 304 -6.37 -18.39 -11.39
N ARG A 305 -6.51 -19.69 -11.70
CA ARG A 305 -6.94 -20.15 -13.03
C ARG A 305 -8.29 -19.56 -13.43
N LYS A 306 -9.26 -19.55 -12.53
CA LYS A 306 -10.58 -18.91 -12.76
C LYS A 306 -10.43 -17.41 -13.05
N THR A 307 -9.67 -16.71 -12.22
CA THR A 307 -9.44 -15.25 -12.36
C THR A 307 -8.79 -14.92 -13.70
N THR A 308 -7.69 -15.61 -14.04
CA THR A 308 -6.96 -15.37 -15.30
C THR A 308 -7.79 -15.76 -16.54
N ARG A 309 -8.65 -16.78 -16.46
CA ARG A 309 -9.56 -17.15 -17.56
C ARG A 309 -10.58 -16.04 -17.85
N SER A 310 -11.11 -15.41 -16.80
CA SER A 310 -12.06 -14.28 -16.93
C SER A 310 -11.44 -13.05 -17.60
N ILE A 311 -10.13 -12.83 -17.42
CA ILE A 311 -9.42 -11.70 -18.05
C ILE A 311 -9.28 -11.92 -19.56
N ARG A 312 -9.14 -13.17 -20.03
CA ARG A 312 -9.05 -13.51 -21.45
C ARG A 312 -10.35 -13.26 -22.21
N THR A 313 -11.50 -13.38 -21.55
CA THR A 313 -12.82 -13.19 -22.19
C THR A 313 -13.20 -11.73 -22.41
N VAL A 314 -12.48 -10.79 -21.78
CA VAL A 314 -12.63 -9.35 -22.03
C VAL A 314 -11.62 -8.96 -23.12
N ALA A 315 -12.03 -9.11 -24.39
CA ALA A 315 -11.26 -8.52 -25.49
C ALA A 315 -11.32 -6.99 -25.37
N PRO A 316 -10.20 -6.26 -25.54
CA PRO A 316 -10.26 -4.82 -25.63
C PRO A 316 -11.01 -4.46 -26.92
N GLU A 317 -12.14 -3.75 -26.80
CA GLU A 317 -12.60 -2.95 -27.91
C GLU A 317 -11.46 -1.96 -28.26
N PRO A 318 -11.16 -1.76 -29.55
CA PRO A 318 -10.14 -0.81 -29.93
C PRO A 318 -10.64 0.58 -29.55
N VAL A 319 -10.10 1.15 -28.47
CA VAL A 319 -10.18 2.59 -28.24
C VAL A 319 -9.33 3.21 -29.34
N ALA A 320 -9.99 3.57 -30.44
CA ALA A 320 -9.41 4.44 -31.44
C ALA A 320 -8.99 5.73 -30.73
N MET A 321 -7.70 6.00 -30.67
CA MET A 321 -7.20 7.34 -30.38
C MET A 321 -7.67 8.24 -31.52
N SER A 322 -8.88 8.77 -31.40
CA SER A 322 -9.29 9.92 -32.19
C SER A 322 -8.51 11.11 -31.66
N ARG A 323 -7.68 11.63 -32.55
CA ARG A 323 -6.97 12.90 -32.45
C ARG A 323 -8.02 13.98 -32.19
N LEU A 324 -8.09 14.48 -30.96
CA LEU A 324 -8.84 15.70 -30.66
C LEU A 324 -8.02 16.87 -31.22
N GLU A 325 -8.49 17.41 -32.34
CA GLU A 325 -8.12 18.75 -32.79
C GLU A 325 -8.70 19.79 -31.82
N PRO A 326 -8.04 20.96 -31.66
CA PRO A 326 -8.50 21.99 -30.74
C PRO A 326 -9.66 22.78 -31.38
N GLU A 327 -10.81 22.80 -30.71
CA GLU A 327 -11.91 23.72 -31.02
C GLU A 327 -11.75 25.03 -30.22
N PRO A 328 -12.26 26.16 -30.74
CA PRO A 328 -11.73 27.49 -30.46
C PRO A 328 -12.31 28.16 -29.21
N GLU A 329 -11.57 29.17 -28.76
CA GLU A 329 -11.90 30.13 -27.71
C GLU A 329 -13.29 30.77 -27.93
N SER A 330 -14.03 30.93 -26.82
CA SER A 330 -15.07 31.94 -26.71
C SER A 330 -14.98 32.64 -25.37
N ASP A 331 -14.77 33.96 -25.47
CA ASP A 331 -15.04 35.04 -24.50
C ASP A 331 -16.41 34.83 -23.82
N GLU A 332 -16.74 35.17 -22.57
CA GLU A 332 -16.36 36.17 -21.55
C GLU A 332 -17.35 35.89 -20.34
N PRO A 333 -17.47 36.65 -19.23
CA PRO A 333 -16.58 37.59 -18.55
C PRO A 333 -16.42 37.31 -17.03
N GLU A 334 -15.58 38.12 -16.41
CA GLU A 334 -15.26 38.25 -14.99
C GLU A 334 -16.40 38.94 -14.18
N SER A 335 -16.76 38.45 -12.98
CA SER A 335 -17.06 39.23 -11.75
C SER A 335 -17.82 38.47 -10.65
N ASP A 336 -17.54 38.89 -9.42
CA ASP A 336 -18.24 38.72 -8.14
C ASP A 336 -17.83 37.57 -7.20
N GLU A 337 -16.89 37.90 -6.29
CA GLU A 337 -16.82 37.33 -4.93
C GLU A 337 -18.13 37.54 -4.18
N PRO A 338 -18.53 36.59 -3.30
CA PRO A 338 -19.28 36.99 -2.13
C PRO A 338 -18.62 36.58 -0.81
N ALA A 339 -18.77 37.52 0.11
CA ALA A 339 -18.30 37.58 1.49
C ALA A 339 -18.60 36.35 2.37
N ALA A 340 -17.75 36.20 3.38
CA ALA A 340 -17.90 35.25 4.48
C ALA A 340 -19.19 35.48 5.30
N PRO A 341 -19.88 34.41 5.77
CA PRO A 341 -20.91 34.56 6.78
C PRO A 341 -20.50 34.01 8.17
N SER A 342 -20.82 34.81 9.18
CA SER A 342 -20.82 34.53 10.62
C SER A 342 -22.01 33.62 11.05
N PRO A 343 -22.03 33.06 12.28
CA PRO A 343 -22.78 31.84 12.59
C PRO A 343 -24.17 32.12 13.20
N ARG A 344 -25.22 31.43 12.70
CA ARG A 344 -26.32 30.80 13.48
C ARG A 344 -27.43 30.21 12.58
N SER A 345 -27.96 29.07 13.04
CA SER A 345 -28.98 28.16 12.46
C SER A 345 -28.50 27.26 11.30
N VAL A 346 -28.01 26.07 11.67
CA VAL A 346 -27.47 25.05 10.78
C VAL A 346 -28.62 24.32 10.05
N GLY A 347 -28.64 24.43 8.73
CA GLY A 347 -29.53 23.69 7.85
C GLY A 347 -28.95 22.32 7.56
N HIS A 348 -29.46 21.29 8.24
CA HIS A 348 -28.96 19.91 8.21
C HIS A 348 -29.37 19.11 6.98
N GLU A 349 -30.29 19.63 6.17
CA GLU A 349 -30.77 18.95 4.96
C GLU A 349 -29.65 18.70 3.94
N GLY A 350 -28.70 19.64 3.79
CA GLY A 350 -27.57 19.49 2.88
C GLY A 350 -26.63 18.35 3.29
N LEU A 351 -26.36 18.22 4.60
CA LEU A 351 -25.56 17.13 5.16
C LEU A 351 -26.27 15.78 4.99
N VAL A 352 -27.55 15.68 5.37
CA VAL A 352 -28.34 14.44 5.24
C VAL A 352 -28.49 14.03 3.77
N ARG A 353 -28.65 14.99 2.85
CA ARG A 353 -28.67 14.70 1.40
C ARG A 353 -27.35 14.13 0.91
N LEU A 354 -26.23 14.56 1.50
CA LEU A 354 -24.89 14.11 1.12
C LEU A 354 -24.55 12.70 1.67
N ILE A 355 -24.80 12.45 2.95
CA ILE A 355 -24.40 11.19 3.62
C ILE A 355 -25.53 10.15 3.71
N GLY A 356 -26.76 10.55 3.37
CA GLY A 356 -27.95 9.73 3.50
C GLY A 356 -28.65 9.87 4.86
N PRO A 357 -29.93 9.43 4.98
CA PRO A 357 -30.71 9.46 6.20
C PRO A 357 -30.25 8.48 7.29
N GLU A 358 -29.53 7.42 6.92
CA GLU A 358 -29.18 6.30 7.80
C GLU A 358 -27.67 6.04 7.81
N LEU A 359 -27.15 5.80 9.00
CA LEU A 359 -25.78 5.43 9.29
C LEU A 359 -25.77 4.13 10.09
N VAL A 360 -24.63 3.46 10.19
CA VAL A 360 -24.46 2.26 11.02
C VAL A 360 -23.34 2.45 12.05
N ASN A 361 -23.54 1.97 13.27
CA ASN A 361 -22.49 1.96 14.28
C ASN A 361 -21.66 0.66 14.22
N GLY A 362 -20.59 0.58 15.02
CA GLY A 362 -19.72 -0.61 15.07
C GLY A 362 -20.40 -1.90 15.58
N ALA A 363 -21.62 -1.82 16.12
CA ALA A 363 -22.44 -2.96 16.51
C ALA A 363 -23.45 -3.37 15.40
N GLY A 364 -23.41 -2.73 14.24
CA GLY A 364 -24.33 -2.97 13.13
C GLY A 364 -25.72 -2.37 13.33
N GLN A 365 -25.92 -1.50 14.34
CA GLN A 365 -27.20 -0.86 14.59
C GLN A 365 -27.34 0.41 13.75
N THR A 366 -28.52 0.63 13.19
CA THR A 366 -28.84 1.84 12.42
C THR A 366 -28.95 3.05 13.33
N VAL A 367 -28.32 4.15 12.92
CA VAL A 367 -28.33 5.46 13.58
C VAL A 367 -28.83 6.49 12.58
N ALA A 368 -29.82 7.29 12.95
CA ALA A 368 -30.33 8.35 12.07
C ALA A 368 -29.28 9.43 11.85
N ALA A 369 -28.98 9.79 10.60
CA ALA A 369 -27.99 10.81 10.25
C ALA A 369 -28.37 12.20 10.81
N ALA A 370 -29.67 12.45 11.04
CA ALA A 370 -30.16 13.65 11.71
C ALA A 370 -29.57 13.83 13.13
N THR A 371 -29.09 12.77 13.79
CA THR A 371 -28.42 12.87 15.10
C THR A 371 -27.08 13.59 15.03
N LEU A 372 -26.47 13.71 13.85
CA LEU A 372 -25.26 14.51 13.62
C LEU A 372 -25.54 16.01 13.67
N ALA A 373 -26.81 16.41 13.75
CA ALA A 373 -27.20 17.82 13.72
C ALA A 373 -26.75 18.65 14.93
N LYS A 374 -26.43 17.96 16.03
CA LYS A 374 -25.83 18.59 17.21
C LYS A 374 -24.37 18.97 17.00
N ASN A 375 -23.72 18.43 15.97
CA ASN A 375 -22.30 18.61 15.71
C ASN A 375 -22.08 19.80 14.78
N ARG A 376 -21.15 20.69 15.15
CA ARG A 376 -20.78 21.84 14.32
C ARG A 376 -20.05 21.41 13.05
N PHE A 377 -19.29 20.31 13.12
CA PHE A 377 -18.54 19.76 12.02
C PHE A 377 -18.71 18.25 11.89
N VAL A 378 -18.60 17.73 10.67
CA VAL A 378 -18.55 16.29 10.37
C VAL A 378 -17.25 15.98 9.63
N LEU A 379 -16.45 15.06 10.17
CA LEU A 379 -15.23 14.59 9.54
C LEU A 379 -15.50 13.27 8.83
N LEU A 380 -15.60 13.31 7.49
CA LEU A 380 -15.66 12.10 6.68
C LEU A 380 -14.28 11.43 6.69
N TYR A 381 -14.25 10.19 7.15
CA TYR A 381 -13.04 9.37 7.19
C TYR A 381 -13.11 8.23 6.18
N TYR A 382 -12.46 8.45 5.05
CA TYR A 382 -12.31 7.48 3.97
C TYR A 382 -11.19 6.50 4.31
N THR A 383 -11.53 5.22 4.40
CA THR A 383 -10.61 4.18 4.86
C THR A 383 -11.00 2.78 4.35
N ALA A 384 -10.09 1.81 4.47
CA ALA A 384 -10.40 0.41 4.16
C ALA A 384 -9.55 -0.56 4.99
N SER A 385 -10.06 -1.75 5.24
CA SER A 385 -9.39 -2.80 6.01
C SER A 385 -8.10 -3.31 5.35
N TRP A 386 -8.01 -3.28 4.02
CA TRP A 386 -6.83 -3.67 3.26
C TRP A 386 -5.77 -2.56 3.14
N CYS A 387 -6.10 -1.34 3.58
CA CYS A 387 -5.23 -0.17 3.46
C CYS A 387 -4.22 -0.08 4.61
N VAL A 388 -2.98 -0.53 4.36
CA VAL A 388 -1.87 -0.46 5.34
C VAL A 388 -1.66 0.95 5.96
N PRO A 389 -1.63 2.06 5.21
CA PRO A 389 -1.50 3.38 5.86
C PRO A 389 -2.72 3.79 6.70
N CYS A 390 -3.90 3.26 6.41
CA CYS A 390 -5.11 3.51 7.20
C CYS A 390 -5.06 2.84 8.59
N HIS A 391 -4.44 1.67 8.70
CA HIS A 391 -4.14 1.04 9.99
C HIS A 391 -3.19 1.87 10.85
N ALA A 392 -2.36 2.72 10.25
CA ALA A 392 -1.50 3.65 10.99
C ALA A 392 -2.25 4.93 11.41
N LEU A 393 -3.19 5.43 10.61
CA LEU A 393 -3.97 6.64 10.93
C LEU A 393 -5.09 6.36 11.95
N THR A 394 -5.78 5.22 11.85
CA THR A 394 -6.96 4.93 12.68
C THR A 394 -6.70 5.06 14.19
N PRO A 395 -5.60 4.52 14.76
CA PRO A 395 -5.30 4.72 16.18
C PRO A 395 -5.01 6.19 16.54
N GLN A 396 -4.45 6.97 15.62
CA GLN A 396 -4.17 8.40 15.83
C GLN A 396 -5.47 9.20 15.81
N LEU A 397 -6.35 8.93 14.83
CA LEU A 397 -7.66 9.55 14.73
C LEU A 397 -8.54 9.22 15.95
N LYS A 398 -8.46 8.01 16.49
CA LYS A 398 -9.13 7.64 17.74
C LYS A 398 -8.65 8.46 18.94
N ARG A 399 -7.33 8.67 19.07
CA ARG A 399 -6.78 9.51 20.14
C ARG A 399 -7.25 10.96 19.99
N PHE A 400 -7.14 11.50 18.78
CA PHE A 400 -7.64 12.84 18.45
C PHE A 400 -9.13 12.98 18.78
N TYR A 401 -9.95 11.99 18.39
CA TYR A 401 -11.38 11.96 18.68
C TYR A 401 -11.64 12.01 20.19
N LYS A 402 -11.00 11.13 20.96
CA LYS A 402 -11.18 11.09 22.43
C LYS A 402 -10.75 12.39 23.11
N GLU A 403 -9.66 13.01 22.65
CA GLU A 403 -9.11 14.23 23.24
C GLU A 403 -9.94 15.48 22.92
N ASN A 404 -10.68 15.49 21.81
CA ASN A 404 -11.29 16.71 21.28
C ASN A 404 -12.83 16.66 21.12
N GLN A 405 -13.46 15.49 21.27
CA GLN A 405 -14.90 15.30 21.05
C GLN A 405 -15.77 15.68 22.27
N ALA A 406 -15.18 15.89 23.45
CA ALA A 406 -15.85 16.05 24.75
C ALA A 406 -16.91 17.18 24.87
N GLU A 407 -17.13 17.97 23.82
CA GLU A 407 -18.13 19.05 23.77
C GLU A 407 -19.07 18.95 22.56
N GLY A 408 -19.14 17.79 21.88
CA GLY A 408 -20.04 17.57 20.73
C GLY A 408 -19.71 18.40 19.49
N ARG A 409 -18.55 19.06 19.47
CA ARG A 409 -18.17 20.02 18.40
C ARG A 409 -17.99 19.38 17.03
N PHE A 410 -17.62 18.10 16.96
CA PHE A 410 -17.55 17.36 15.71
C PHE A 410 -17.88 15.88 15.89
N GLU A 411 -18.24 15.22 14.80
CA GLU A 411 -18.41 13.76 14.72
C GLU A 411 -17.58 13.20 13.55
N VAL A 412 -17.16 11.94 13.66
CA VAL A 412 -16.50 11.23 12.56
C VAL A 412 -17.52 10.33 11.86
N VAL A 413 -17.51 10.30 10.53
CA VAL A 413 -18.33 9.35 9.75
C VAL A 413 -17.40 8.59 8.83
N MET A 414 -17.32 7.28 9.01
CA MET A 414 -16.47 6.42 8.19
C MET A 414 -17.11 6.17 6.83
N VAL A 415 -16.31 6.29 5.77
CA VAL A 415 -16.66 5.87 4.41
C VAL A 415 -15.72 4.70 4.06
N SER A 416 -16.27 3.48 4.00
CA SER A 416 -15.49 2.26 3.78
C SER A 416 -15.20 2.02 2.30
N GLY A 417 -13.93 1.78 1.96
CA GLY A 417 -13.50 1.24 0.67
C GLY A 417 -13.32 -0.29 0.68
N ASP A 418 -13.93 -0.97 1.64
CA ASP A 418 -13.97 -2.43 1.67
C ASP A 418 -14.98 -2.98 0.65
N ALA A 419 -14.78 -4.21 0.20
CA ALA A 419 -15.67 -4.84 -0.77
C ALA A 419 -16.96 -5.37 -0.13
N THR A 420 -16.95 -5.63 1.18
CA THR A 420 -18.09 -6.22 1.90
C THR A 420 -18.36 -5.50 3.22
N GLU A 421 -19.64 -5.46 3.60
CA GLU A 421 -20.08 -4.91 4.89
C GLU A 421 -19.47 -5.66 6.09
N GLN A 422 -19.23 -6.97 5.93
CA GLN A 422 -18.57 -7.79 6.94
C GLN A 422 -17.12 -7.34 7.18
N ASP A 423 -16.36 -7.04 6.12
CA ASP A 423 -14.98 -6.54 6.26
C ASP A 423 -14.94 -5.16 6.90
N MET A 424 -15.90 -4.29 6.54
CA MET A 424 -16.09 -2.98 7.17
C MET A 424 -16.32 -3.12 8.69
N PHE A 425 -17.30 -3.92 9.11
CA PHE A 425 -17.58 -4.12 10.54
C PHE A 425 -16.44 -4.81 11.28
N ARG A 426 -15.77 -5.80 10.65
CA ARG A 426 -14.57 -6.42 11.24
C ARG A 426 -13.48 -5.39 11.47
N TYR A 427 -13.27 -4.47 10.54
CA TYR A 427 -12.29 -3.40 10.65
C TYR A 427 -12.64 -2.38 11.74
N MET A 428 -13.91 -1.94 11.79
CA MET A 428 -14.42 -1.07 12.86
C MET A 428 -14.25 -1.72 14.24
N ALA A 429 -14.59 -3.00 14.37
CA ALA A 429 -14.45 -3.76 15.61
C ALA A 429 -12.98 -3.97 16.00
N HIS A 430 -12.11 -4.33 15.05
CA HIS A 430 -10.68 -4.52 15.29
C HIS A 430 -10.03 -3.27 15.87
N HIS A 431 -10.35 -2.10 15.33
CA HIS A 431 -9.84 -0.83 15.86
C HIS A 431 -10.70 -0.25 16.98
N GLN A 432 -11.81 -0.88 17.36
CA GLN A 432 -12.79 -0.38 18.32
C GLN A 432 -13.16 1.09 18.01
N MET A 433 -13.56 1.36 16.77
CA MET A 433 -13.90 2.71 16.32
C MET A 433 -15.16 3.20 17.05
N PRO A 434 -15.13 4.35 17.72
CA PRO A 434 -16.28 4.85 18.49
C PRO A 434 -17.34 5.55 17.64
N TRP A 435 -17.08 5.73 16.35
CA TRP A 435 -17.89 6.52 15.43
C TRP A 435 -18.72 5.65 14.47
N VAL A 436 -19.64 6.30 13.77
CA VAL A 436 -20.56 5.67 12.79
C VAL A 436 -19.93 5.57 11.39
N ALA A 437 -20.54 4.79 10.51
CA ALA A 437 -20.17 4.60 9.11
C ALA A 437 -21.36 4.77 8.17
N ILE A 438 -21.07 5.07 6.91
CA ILE A 438 -22.05 4.96 5.81
C ILE A 438 -22.36 3.47 5.58
N PRO A 439 -23.64 3.05 5.48
CA PRO A 439 -23.99 1.68 5.16
C PRO A 439 -23.41 1.25 3.80
N MET A 440 -22.89 0.03 3.69
CA MET A 440 -22.10 -0.38 2.52
C MET A 440 -22.89 -0.26 1.20
N HIS A 441 -24.17 -0.62 1.21
CA HIS A 441 -25.05 -0.52 0.05
C HIS A 441 -25.28 0.91 -0.47
N ARG A 442 -24.90 1.94 0.31
CA ARG A 442 -25.01 3.35 -0.07
C ARG A 442 -23.72 3.98 -0.57
N ILE A 443 -22.58 3.32 -0.39
CA ILE A 443 -21.28 3.93 -0.70
C ILE A 443 -21.17 4.23 -2.19
N ASP A 444 -21.53 3.28 -3.05
CA ASP A 444 -21.49 3.47 -4.51
C ASP A 444 -22.60 4.40 -5.01
N SER A 445 -23.84 4.23 -4.50
CA SER A 445 -25.00 5.01 -4.94
C SER A 445 -25.01 6.47 -4.45
N SER A 446 -24.28 6.77 -3.37
CA SER A 446 -24.10 8.15 -2.87
C SER A 446 -23.10 8.97 -3.68
N GLY A 447 -22.25 8.32 -4.49
CA GLY A 447 -21.15 8.96 -5.19
C GLY A 447 -20.05 9.51 -4.26
N LEU A 448 -20.12 9.24 -2.94
CA LEU A 448 -19.19 9.79 -1.95
C LEU A 448 -17.73 9.40 -2.22
N MET A 449 -17.49 8.25 -2.85
CA MET A 449 -16.15 7.79 -3.25
C MET A 449 -15.53 8.61 -4.38
N ASN A 450 -16.36 9.13 -5.29
CA ASN A 450 -15.90 9.93 -6.41
C ASN A 450 -16.02 11.43 -6.12
N ARG A 451 -16.63 11.79 -4.99
CA ARG A 451 -16.81 13.15 -4.52
C ARG A 451 -15.61 13.58 -3.68
N PHE A 452 -15.24 14.85 -3.78
CA PHE A 452 -14.14 15.48 -3.03
C PHE A 452 -12.71 15.10 -3.47
N GLU A 453 -12.55 14.71 -4.75
CA GLU A 453 -11.22 14.48 -5.37
C GLU A 453 -10.36 13.45 -4.60
N MET A 454 -11.03 12.47 -3.99
CA MET A 454 -10.38 11.41 -3.22
C MET A 454 -9.65 10.45 -4.16
N GLU A 455 -8.32 10.48 -4.16
CA GLU A 455 -7.49 9.58 -4.99
C GLU A 455 -6.90 8.39 -4.23
N THR A 456 -6.79 8.48 -2.90
CA THR A 456 -6.06 7.51 -2.07
C THR A 456 -6.54 7.50 -0.63
N PHE A 457 -6.59 6.33 0.00
CA PHE A 457 -6.79 6.19 1.43
C PHE A 457 -5.46 6.27 2.24
N PRO A 458 -5.48 6.71 3.51
CA PRO A 458 -6.62 7.32 4.19
C PRO A 458 -6.85 8.76 3.73
N HIS A 459 -8.11 9.18 3.70
CA HIS A 459 -8.49 10.53 3.29
C HIS A 459 -9.52 11.11 4.27
N LEU A 460 -9.38 12.40 4.58
CA LEU A 460 -10.25 13.14 5.47
C LEU A 460 -10.88 14.33 4.75
N VAL A 461 -12.18 14.50 4.91
CA VAL A 461 -12.91 15.70 4.48
C VAL A 461 -13.66 16.26 5.69
N LEU A 462 -13.38 17.51 6.03
CA LEU A 462 -14.08 18.24 7.07
C LEU A 462 -15.24 19.00 6.44
N LEU A 463 -16.45 18.71 6.91
CA LEU A 463 -17.68 19.37 6.50
C LEU A 463 -18.20 20.28 7.61
N ASP A 464 -18.83 21.39 7.24
CA ASP A 464 -19.70 22.14 8.15
C ASP A 464 -21.08 21.46 8.28
N GLY A 465 -21.92 21.98 9.16
CA GLY A 465 -23.27 21.45 9.37
C GLY A 465 -24.23 21.58 8.19
N HIS A 466 -23.86 22.32 7.13
CA HIS A 466 -24.59 22.38 5.86
C HIS A 466 -24.09 21.37 4.83
N GLY A 467 -23.04 20.60 5.15
CA GLY A 467 -22.40 19.66 4.23
C GLY A 467 -21.42 20.31 3.24
N ARG A 468 -20.98 21.55 3.50
CA ARG A 468 -19.96 22.22 2.67
C ARG A 468 -18.57 21.84 3.16
N VAL A 469 -17.62 21.73 2.23
CA VAL A 469 -16.23 21.40 2.53
C VAL A 469 -15.53 22.58 3.18
N VAL A 470 -15.03 22.37 4.40
CA VAL A 470 -14.26 23.35 5.19
C VAL A 470 -12.77 23.07 5.07
N ALA A 471 -12.38 21.80 5.03
CA ALA A 471 -11.02 21.35 4.79
C ALA A 471 -11.04 19.98 4.11
N ASN A 472 -10.05 19.70 3.28
CA ASN A 472 -9.94 18.46 2.54
C ASN A 472 -8.47 18.01 2.54
N SER A 473 -8.25 16.70 2.57
CA SER A 473 -6.93 16.09 2.40
C SER A 473 -6.34 16.34 1.00
N VAL A 474 -7.14 16.90 0.09
CA VAL A 474 -6.78 17.47 -1.21
C VAL A 474 -7.21 18.94 -1.27
N VAL A 475 -6.30 19.83 -1.65
CA VAL A 475 -6.57 21.25 -1.91
C VAL A 475 -5.97 21.58 -3.25
N ASP A 476 -6.77 22.15 -4.17
CA ASP A 476 -6.37 22.48 -5.55
C ASP A 476 -5.71 21.30 -6.27
N GLY A 477 -6.32 20.10 -6.20
CA GLY A 477 -5.78 18.87 -6.78
C GLY A 477 -4.47 18.38 -6.16
N ARG A 478 -4.05 18.90 -5.00
CA ARG A 478 -2.84 18.50 -4.27
C ARG A 478 -3.18 17.82 -2.95
N THR A 479 -2.72 16.57 -2.79
CA THR A 479 -2.81 15.87 -1.50
C THR A 479 -1.95 16.56 -0.45
N VAL A 480 -2.60 17.26 0.48
CA VAL A 480 -2.00 17.82 1.70
C VAL A 480 -2.02 16.81 2.85
N GLY A 481 -2.86 15.78 2.73
CA GLY A 481 -2.95 14.65 3.65
C GLY A 481 -3.84 14.91 4.87
N PRO A 482 -4.09 13.86 5.67
CA PRO A 482 -5.03 13.90 6.79
C PRO A 482 -4.57 14.84 7.93
N ASP A 483 -3.26 15.00 8.14
CA ASP A 483 -2.72 15.83 9.23
C ASP A 483 -3.13 17.30 9.12
N ARG A 484 -3.22 17.83 7.88
CA ARG A 484 -3.67 19.21 7.64
C ARG A 484 -5.13 19.39 8.05
N VAL A 485 -6.00 18.45 7.67
CA VAL A 485 -7.43 18.48 8.01
C VAL A 485 -7.63 18.38 9.52
N LEU A 486 -6.84 17.54 10.20
CA LEU A 486 -6.87 17.43 11.66
C LEU A 486 -6.37 18.69 12.35
N SER A 487 -5.33 19.35 11.82
CA SER A 487 -4.89 20.66 12.31
C SER A 487 -5.99 21.71 12.17
N ASP A 488 -6.60 21.79 10.98
CA ASP A 488 -7.66 22.77 10.70
C ASP A 488 -8.89 22.53 11.58
N LEU A 489 -9.28 21.27 11.76
CA LEU A 489 -10.33 20.89 12.69
C LEU A 489 -9.96 21.31 14.12
N LYS A 490 -8.73 21.02 14.57
CA LYS A 490 -8.27 21.37 15.93
C LYS A 490 -8.31 22.87 16.18
N ASP A 491 -7.89 23.68 15.22
CA ASP A 491 -7.88 25.14 15.33
C ASP A 491 -9.32 25.69 15.38
N ARG A 492 -10.23 25.10 14.61
CA ARG A 492 -11.64 25.53 14.51
C ARG A 492 -12.52 25.11 15.69
N ILE A 493 -12.11 24.07 16.44
CA ILE A 493 -12.83 23.61 17.64
C ILE A 493 -12.28 24.19 18.94
N GLN A 494 -11.19 24.98 18.90
CA GLN A 494 -10.76 25.74 20.09
C GLN A 494 -11.83 26.78 20.47
N PRO A 495 -12.08 27.00 21.77
CA PRO A 495 -12.90 28.12 22.22
C PRO A 495 -12.24 29.44 21.78
N GLU A 496 -13.04 30.39 21.28
CA GLU A 496 -12.53 31.71 20.89
C GLU A 496 -11.85 32.38 22.09
N ARG A 497 -10.58 32.75 21.95
CA ARG A 497 -9.88 33.55 22.95
C ARG A 497 -10.55 34.93 22.96
N SER A 498 -11.17 35.28 24.08
CA SER A 498 -11.71 36.63 24.31
C SER A 498 -10.65 37.66 24.01
N SER A 499 -10.87 38.46 22.96
CA SER A 499 -10.06 39.62 22.62
C SER A 499 -10.08 40.61 23.79
N SER A 500 -9.00 40.67 24.56
CA SER A 500 -8.79 41.72 25.54
C SER A 500 -8.53 43.02 24.78
N SER A 501 -9.49 43.93 24.92
CA SER A 501 -9.47 45.35 24.64
C SER A 501 -8.14 46.02 24.97
N GLY A 502 -7.77 46.99 24.14
CA GLY A 502 -6.59 47.82 24.32
C GLY A 502 -6.63 48.63 25.61
N ASP A 503 -5.45 48.86 26.15
CA ASP A 503 -5.20 49.96 27.05
C ASP A 503 -3.99 50.74 26.54
N SER A 504 -4.26 51.99 26.19
CA SER A 504 -3.33 53.01 25.76
C SER A 504 -2.85 53.76 27.00
N GLY A 505 -1.56 53.67 27.32
CA GLY A 505 -0.89 54.45 28.36
C GLY A 505 0.57 54.78 27.98
N PRO A 506 1.13 55.90 28.47
CA PRO A 506 1.71 56.93 27.60
C PRO A 506 3.23 56.83 27.36
N ARG A 507 3.65 57.45 26.24
CA ARG A 507 5.05 57.83 25.94
C ARG A 507 5.60 58.71 27.07
N MET A 508 6.73 58.32 27.64
CA MET A 508 7.60 59.21 28.40
C MET A 508 8.84 59.49 27.56
N ASP A 509 9.03 60.78 27.25
CA ASP A 509 10.27 61.39 26.79
C ASP A 509 11.36 61.22 27.85
N THR A 510 12.58 60.89 27.43
CA THR A 510 13.78 61.15 28.21
C THR A 510 14.76 61.92 27.34
N ASP A 511 14.66 63.25 27.46
CA ASP A 511 15.69 64.22 27.13
C ASP A 511 16.55 64.37 28.38
N GLU A 512 17.83 63.98 28.35
CA GLU A 512 18.79 64.41 29.38
C GLU A 512 20.18 64.57 28.76
N ARG A 513 20.53 65.82 28.50
CA ARG A 513 21.91 66.31 28.35
C ARG A 513 22.58 66.31 29.71
N GLY A 514 23.85 65.93 29.73
CA GLY A 514 24.62 65.77 30.96
C GLY A 514 25.09 67.04 31.66
N ALA A 515 25.60 66.84 32.88
CA ALA A 515 26.73 67.52 33.51
C ALA A 515 26.97 66.85 34.88
N GLY A 516 28.21 66.50 35.18
CA GLY A 516 28.64 65.91 36.46
C GLY A 516 29.98 65.21 36.35
#